data_AF-A0A7H0Y8Z1-F1
#
_entry.id   AF-A0A7H0Y8Z1-F1
#
_cell.length_a   1.000
_cell.length_b   1.000
_cell.length_c   1.000
_cell.angle_alpha   90.00
_cell.angle_beta   90.00
_cell.angle_gamma   90.00
#
_symmetry.space_group_name_H-M   'P 1'
#
loop_
_entity.id
_entity.type
_entity.pdbx_description
1 polymer ?
#
loop_
_entity_poly.entity_id
_entity_poly.type
_entity_poly.pdbx_seq_one_letter_code
_entity_poly.pdbx_strand_id
1 'polypeptide(L)'
;MNSQAEVQITGFSGRVWEKDLLDCGYRIALHKAEVELSPGNGFRFRFSMPEDGYAELDLFARSDSDWAATDRESAFVRLYLNEAYNQDVILYYGSSQGVYTRLLGYLKEGDYEVYAEFRELESAPLVSRAWIDGVELRCVADSSPRSLIYRHTPLLYGRNLSHPYENRFTDTPLVLFYSIEGNEEKTVIEYQMMFSHEDEGTPAPLLMSKWGRTTDIEWMYRVELDAEDNVLEAVFQGAHHITTAFNGNYDLGGHPVLQSATTNGNFKDDISSDYRFMLPPAFQWKPEEEPREAVMSRFPFAYQVTGWEMERQQELEMPSQASSITLAHQRSYVFIQTSKRPLRDSDRELSPGFKPGFNRREEDACVDVQLRLHGSEQWYSSCHHDLRLGEFRAAYEGAESHFSTTIKLSGEAVLEDIAEIRAVLLEGGADSMEVAGLCAFTLNEDNLPQFPGIRTDRVIELTRLQPVGVLWTADKDVSGDEEHPLNDMVKQVVDEPSSQDEQS
;
A
#
# COMPACT_ATOMS: atom_id res chain seq x y z
N MET A 1 -36.30 12.19 23.93
CA MET A 1 -35.86 11.62 25.23
C MET A 1 -34.57 10.91 24.95
N ASN A 2 -33.46 11.52 25.37
CA ASN A 2 -32.10 11.09 25.09
C ASN A 2 -31.74 9.91 26.00
N SER A 3 -31.52 8.72 25.43
CA SER A 3 -30.87 7.64 26.16
C SER A 3 -29.36 7.85 26.11
N GLN A 4 -28.82 8.44 27.17
CA GLN A 4 -27.39 8.38 27.48
C GLN A 4 -27.07 6.91 27.83
N ALA A 5 -26.19 6.27 27.07
CA ALA A 5 -25.63 4.98 27.44
C ALA A 5 -24.50 5.22 28.45
N GLU A 6 -24.77 4.88 29.71
CA GLU A 6 -23.80 4.96 30.80
C GLU A 6 -22.96 3.66 30.76
N VAL A 7 -21.71 3.76 30.32
CA VAL A 7 -20.77 2.63 30.37
C VAL A 7 -20.22 2.53 31.80
N GLN A 8 -20.68 1.54 32.57
CA GLN A 8 -20.04 1.19 33.84
C GLN A 8 -18.76 0.38 33.55
N ILE A 9 -17.63 1.05 33.65
CA ILE A 9 -16.29 0.45 33.59
C ILE A 9 -15.79 0.24 35.02
N THR A 10 -15.66 -1.01 35.47
CA THR A 10 -14.90 -1.30 36.69
C THR A 10 -13.41 -1.20 36.35
N GLY A 11 -12.82 -0.02 36.58
CA GLY A 11 -11.36 0.16 36.61
C GLY A 11 -10.80 1.38 35.89
N PHE A 12 -11.50 2.01 34.95
CA PHE A 12 -10.94 3.13 34.16
C PHE A 12 -12.01 4.12 33.69
N SER A 13 -11.69 5.41 33.69
CA SER A 13 -12.53 6.49 33.16
C SER A 13 -11.94 7.05 31.86
N GLY A 14 -12.49 6.66 30.71
CA GLY A 14 -12.26 7.30 29.40
C GLY A 14 -13.41 8.24 29.06
N ARG A 15 -13.14 9.33 28.31
CA ARG A 15 -14.19 10.20 27.77
C ARG A 15 -14.52 9.74 26.35
N VAL A 16 -15.80 9.44 26.10
CA VAL A 16 -16.38 9.28 24.77
C VAL A 16 -16.38 10.66 24.11
N TRP A 17 -15.61 10.85 23.03
CA TRP A 17 -15.69 12.06 22.20
C TRP A 17 -16.42 11.73 20.90
N GLU A 18 -17.37 12.61 20.57
CA GLU A 18 -18.05 12.84 19.29
C GLU A 18 -18.59 11.64 18.48
N LYS A 19 -19.91 11.68 18.32
CA LYS A 19 -20.69 10.92 17.36
C LYS A 19 -20.50 11.58 15.98
N ASP A 20 -19.29 11.54 15.44
CA ASP A 20 -19.08 11.95 14.06
C ASP A 20 -19.63 10.85 13.16
N LEU A 21 -20.79 11.13 12.56
CA LEU A 21 -21.33 10.40 11.42
C LEU A 21 -20.37 10.64 10.24
N LEU A 22 -19.25 9.92 10.22
CA LEU A 22 -18.51 9.63 9.00
C LEU A 22 -19.28 8.52 8.26
N ASP A 23 -19.03 8.33 6.96
CA ASP A 23 -19.62 7.25 6.13
C ASP A 23 -19.43 5.81 6.70
N CYS A 24 -18.72 5.67 7.83
CA CYS A 24 -18.38 4.47 8.58
C CYS A 24 -19.01 4.42 10.00
N GLY A 25 -20.27 4.82 10.15
CA GLY A 25 -21.11 4.47 11.31
C GLY A 25 -20.86 5.33 12.57
N TYR A 26 -19.88 4.94 13.40
CA TYR A 26 -19.50 5.65 14.64
C TYR A 26 -18.12 5.19 15.14
N ARG A 27 -17.41 6.09 15.85
CA ARG A 27 -16.07 5.89 16.41
C ARG A 27 -16.14 5.71 17.92
N ILE A 28 -15.46 4.69 18.45
CA ILE A 28 -15.27 4.47 19.90
C ILE A 28 -13.76 4.52 20.18
N ALA A 29 -13.28 5.61 20.78
CA ALA A 29 -11.87 5.74 21.15
C ALA A 29 -11.65 5.44 22.64
N LEU A 30 -10.74 4.52 22.95
CA LEU A 30 -10.29 4.16 24.30
C LEU A 30 -8.79 4.46 24.41
N HIS A 31 -8.44 5.72 24.64
CA HIS A 31 -7.05 6.21 24.65
C HIS A 31 -6.31 6.12 26.00
N LYS A 32 -6.61 5.14 26.86
CA LYS A 32 -5.85 5.01 28.12
C LYS A 32 -5.60 3.58 28.52
N ALA A 33 -4.43 3.11 28.14
CA ALA A 33 -3.73 2.02 28.78
C ALA A 33 -2.31 2.14 28.25
N GLU A 34 -1.31 2.51 29.06
CA GLU A 34 0.03 2.02 28.77
C GLU A 34 0.08 0.68 29.51
N VAL A 35 -0.34 -0.38 28.83
CA VAL A 35 -0.43 -1.72 29.42
C VAL A 35 0.67 -2.55 28.81
N GLU A 36 1.67 -2.86 29.62
CA GLU A 36 2.66 -3.89 29.30
C GLU A 36 1.96 -5.24 29.25
N LEU A 37 2.12 -5.91 28.12
CA LEU A 37 1.69 -7.27 27.90
C LEU A 37 2.83 -8.20 28.29
N SER A 38 2.50 -9.23 29.05
CA SER A 38 3.44 -10.29 29.40
C SER A 38 2.73 -11.65 29.34
N PRO A 39 3.47 -12.77 29.30
CA PRO A 39 2.86 -14.09 29.32
C PRO A 39 1.88 -14.25 30.50
N GLY A 40 0.61 -14.49 30.21
CA GLY A 40 -0.45 -14.62 31.21
C GLY A 40 -1.05 -13.30 31.74
N ASN A 41 -0.59 -12.14 31.27
CA ASN A 41 -1.16 -10.83 31.58
C ASN A 41 -1.33 -10.00 30.30
N GLY A 42 -2.56 -9.98 29.79
CA GLY A 42 -2.92 -9.22 28.58
C GLY A 42 -3.82 -8.01 28.85
N PHE A 43 -4.26 -7.36 27.77
CA PHE A 43 -5.13 -6.20 27.81
C PHE A 43 -6.57 -6.58 27.47
N ARG A 44 -7.55 -6.13 28.25
CA ARG A 44 -8.99 -6.35 28.00
C ARG A 44 -9.72 -5.05 27.83
N PHE A 45 -10.62 -4.99 26.87
CA PHE A 45 -11.60 -3.93 26.75
C PHE A 45 -12.93 -4.46 26.24
N ARG A 46 -14.00 -3.72 26.54
CA ARG A 46 -15.36 -4.04 26.09
C ARG A 46 -15.89 -2.94 25.20
N PHE A 47 -16.72 -3.34 24.24
CA PHE A 47 -17.45 -2.43 23.37
C PHE A 47 -18.81 -3.03 23.04
N SER A 48 -19.69 -2.20 22.48
CA SER A 48 -21.03 -2.63 22.07
C SER A 48 -21.23 -2.32 20.59
N MET A 49 -21.78 -3.27 19.85
CA MET A 49 -22.34 -3.08 18.51
C MET A 49 -23.80 -2.64 18.67
N PRO A 50 -24.18 -1.37 18.38
CA PRO A 50 -25.56 -0.90 18.35
C PRO A 50 -26.43 -1.48 17.23
N GLU A 51 -25.84 -2.08 16.20
CA GLU A 51 -26.55 -2.80 15.15
C GLU A 51 -25.63 -3.86 14.53
N ASP A 52 -26.20 -4.75 13.71
CA ASP A 52 -25.45 -5.74 12.96
C ASP A 52 -24.47 -5.07 11.97
N GLY A 53 -23.24 -5.58 11.90
CA GLY A 53 -22.23 -5.03 10.99
C GLY A 53 -20.82 -5.53 11.27
N TYR A 54 -19.83 -4.76 10.86
CA TYR A 54 -18.41 -5.08 10.96
C TYR A 54 -17.70 -4.15 11.94
N ALA A 55 -16.68 -4.63 12.64
CA ALA A 55 -15.89 -3.80 13.56
C ALA A 55 -14.41 -3.77 13.14
N GLU A 56 -13.90 -2.57 12.87
CA GLU A 56 -12.47 -2.30 12.75
C GLU A 56 -11.90 -1.91 14.11
N LEU A 57 -10.71 -2.41 14.41
CA LEU A 57 -9.92 -2.12 15.59
C LEU A 57 -8.57 -1.57 15.16
N ASP A 58 -8.29 -0.31 15.49
CA ASP A 58 -6.93 0.22 15.53
C ASP A 58 -6.31 -0.10 16.88
N LEU A 59 -5.24 -0.88 16.85
CA LEU A 59 -4.40 -1.12 18.01
C LEU A 59 -3.22 -0.15 17.98
N PHE A 60 -3.16 0.79 18.94
CA PHE A 60 -1.99 1.63 19.15
C PHE A 60 -1.02 0.86 20.04
N ALA A 61 0.09 0.38 19.48
CA ALA A 61 0.97 -0.54 20.18
C ALA A 61 2.44 -0.35 19.79
N ARG A 62 3.30 -0.84 20.67
CA ARG A 62 4.77 -0.83 20.52
C ARG A 62 5.34 -2.09 21.19
N SER A 63 6.61 -2.38 20.94
CA SER A 63 7.33 -3.53 21.49
C SER A 63 8.80 -3.20 21.68
N ASP A 64 9.58 -4.12 22.24
CA ASP A 64 11.05 -4.02 22.24
C ASP A 64 11.68 -4.63 20.97
N SER A 65 10.87 -4.81 19.93
CA SER A 65 11.29 -5.24 18.60
C SER A 65 12.00 -4.13 17.81
N ASP A 66 12.60 -4.51 16.70
CA ASP A 66 13.32 -3.70 15.74
C ASP A 66 13.32 -4.47 14.40
N TRP A 67 12.48 -4.04 13.45
CA TRP A 67 12.32 -4.75 12.17
C TRP A 67 13.63 -4.78 11.37
N ALA A 68 14.55 -3.84 11.57
CA ALA A 68 15.84 -3.82 10.89
C ALA A 68 16.89 -4.76 11.52
N ALA A 69 16.60 -5.37 12.67
CA ALA A 69 17.54 -6.20 13.40
C ALA A 69 17.13 -7.70 13.39
N THR A 70 18.09 -8.55 13.03
CA THR A 70 17.94 -10.02 13.08
C THR A 70 17.57 -10.50 14.48
N ASP A 71 16.66 -11.46 14.55
CA ASP A 71 16.09 -12.05 15.76
C ASP A 71 15.33 -11.08 16.67
N ARG A 72 15.10 -9.84 16.21
CA ARG A 72 14.36 -8.79 16.93
C ARG A 72 13.18 -8.26 16.12
N GLU A 73 12.79 -8.91 15.04
CA GLU A 73 11.96 -8.31 14.00
C GLU A 73 10.61 -7.79 14.53
N SER A 74 9.86 -8.63 15.26
CA SER A 74 8.52 -8.26 15.73
C SER A 74 8.10 -8.91 17.05
N ALA A 75 7.09 -8.30 17.67
CA ALA A 75 6.28 -8.95 18.70
C ALA A 75 4.98 -9.50 18.11
N PHE A 76 4.55 -10.64 18.61
CA PHE A 76 3.32 -11.31 18.20
C PHE A 76 2.24 -11.10 19.27
N VAL A 77 1.11 -10.50 18.91
CA VAL A 77 -0.03 -10.26 19.80
C VAL A 77 -1.26 -10.97 19.27
N ARG A 78 -1.84 -11.87 20.08
CA ARG A 78 -3.05 -12.60 19.74
C ARG A 78 -4.28 -11.91 20.29
N LEU A 79 -5.28 -11.74 19.44
CA LEU A 79 -6.59 -11.20 19.78
C LEU A 79 -7.60 -12.33 19.95
N TYR A 80 -8.37 -12.25 21.04
CA TYR A 80 -9.54 -13.07 21.29
C TYR A 80 -10.76 -12.15 21.36
N LEU A 81 -11.87 -12.59 20.77
CA LEU A 81 -13.18 -11.94 20.87
C LEU A 81 -14.11 -12.87 21.64
N ASN A 82 -14.61 -12.43 22.80
CA ASN A 82 -15.41 -13.25 23.71
C ASN A 82 -14.74 -14.62 23.98
N GLU A 83 -13.46 -14.60 24.32
CA GLU A 83 -12.59 -15.77 24.59
C GLU A 83 -12.28 -16.66 23.38
N ALA A 84 -12.98 -16.49 22.24
CA ALA A 84 -12.67 -17.21 21.01
C ALA A 84 -11.48 -16.57 20.30
N TYR A 85 -10.56 -17.39 19.78
CA TYR A 85 -9.44 -16.93 18.97
C TYR A 85 -9.97 -16.15 17.76
N ASN A 86 -9.58 -14.88 17.64
CA ASN A 86 -10.00 -14.03 16.54
C ASN A 86 -8.90 -13.96 15.49
N GLN A 87 -7.74 -13.40 15.81
CA GLN A 87 -6.62 -13.22 14.88
C GLN A 87 -5.36 -12.79 15.60
N ASP A 88 -4.29 -12.56 14.86
CA ASP A 88 -3.00 -12.13 15.37
C ASP A 88 -2.56 -10.78 14.78
N VAL A 89 -1.64 -10.12 15.48
CA VAL A 89 -1.08 -8.81 15.14
C VAL A 89 0.44 -8.88 15.26
N ILE A 90 1.14 -8.53 14.18
CA ILE A 90 2.59 -8.41 14.14
C ILE A 90 2.95 -6.97 14.44
N LEU A 91 3.64 -6.74 15.57
CA LEU A 91 4.13 -5.41 15.94
C LEU A 91 5.54 -5.23 15.41
N TYR A 92 5.67 -4.52 14.29
CA TYR A 92 6.93 -4.29 13.57
C TYR A 92 7.53 -2.88 13.74
N TYR A 93 6.81 -1.94 14.37
CA TYR A 93 7.32 -0.57 14.65
C TYR A 93 8.30 -0.47 15.83
N GLY A 94 8.58 -1.59 16.50
CA GLY A 94 9.47 -1.61 17.66
C GLY A 94 9.01 -0.67 18.76
N SER A 95 9.96 0.08 19.32
CA SER A 95 9.70 0.99 20.44
C SER A 95 8.85 2.22 20.09
N SER A 96 8.66 2.50 18.80
CA SER A 96 7.76 3.56 18.34
C SER A 96 6.31 3.08 18.38
N GLN A 97 5.39 3.97 18.72
CA GLN A 97 3.97 3.65 18.64
C GLN A 97 3.56 3.47 17.16
N GLY A 98 3.15 2.26 16.82
CA GLY A 98 2.51 1.93 15.55
C GLY A 98 0.99 1.87 15.68
N VAL A 99 0.30 1.94 14.53
CA VAL A 99 -1.14 1.70 14.41
C VAL A 99 -1.32 0.42 13.62
N TYR A 100 -1.95 -0.58 14.23
CA TYR A 100 -2.21 -1.88 13.61
C TYR A 100 -3.70 -2.11 13.50
N THR A 101 -4.25 -1.83 12.32
CA THR A 101 -5.69 -1.98 12.08
C THR A 101 -6.06 -3.43 11.78
N ARG A 102 -7.12 -3.93 12.41
CA ARG A 102 -7.70 -5.26 12.20
C ARG A 102 -9.21 -5.18 12.05
N LEU A 103 -9.78 -6.03 11.19
CA LEU A 103 -11.21 -6.27 11.08
C LEU A 103 -11.56 -7.46 11.98
N LEU A 104 -12.44 -7.28 12.97
CA LEU A 104 -12.81 -8.32 13.93
C LEU A 104 -13.80 -9.36 13.36
N GLY A 105 -14.33 -9.10 12.16
CA GLY A 105 -15.35 -9.90 11.47
C GLY A 105 -16.74 -9.27 11.53
N TYR A 106 -17.75 -10.03 11.09
CA TYR A 106 -19.16 -9.64 11.21
C TYR A 106 -19.71 -9.96 12.60
N LEU A 107 -20.32 -8.97 13.23
CA LEU A 107 -20.85 -9.00 14.58
C LEU A 107 -22.33 -8.60 14.59
N LYS A 108 -23.09 -9.24 15.46
CA LYS A 108 -24.49 -8.89 15.72
C LYS A 108 -24.58 -7.71 16.68
N GLU A 109 -25.73 -7.06 16.75
CA GLU A 109 -26.04 -6.13 17.84
C GLU A 109 -25.77 -6.81 19.21
N GLY A 110 -25.00 -6.16 20.08
CA GLY A 110 -24.68 -6.70 21.40
C GLY A 110 -23.35 -6.24 21.98
N ASP A 111 -23.02 -6.78 23.15
CA ASP A 111 -21.79 -6.48 23.87
C ASP A 111 -20.68 -7.50 23.58
N TYR A 112 -19.46 -7.01 23.43
CA TYR A 112 -18.28 -7.78 23.09
C TYR A 112 -17.11 -7.43 24.01
N GLU A 113 -16.25 -8.40 24.27
CA GLU A 113 -14.98 -8.24 24.96
C GLU A 113 -13.84 -8.68 24.05
N VAL A 114 -12.81 -7.84 23.92
CA VAL A 114 -11.55 -8.20 23.27
C VAL A 114 -10.50 -8.42 24.34
N TYR A 115 -9.74 -9.49 24.18
CA TYR A 115 -8.52 -9.76 24.96
C TYR A 115 -7.32 -9.84 24.02
N ALA A 116 -6.31 -9.02 24.29
CA ALA A 116 -5.04 -9.02 23.57
C ALA A 116 -3.94 -9.63 24.45
N GLU A 117 -3.28 -10.66 23.95
CA GLU A 117 -2.26 -11.46 24.65
C GLU A 117 -0.93 -11.38 23.90
N PHE A 118 0.17 -11.08 24.61
CA PHE A 118 1.51 -11.21 24.06
C PHE A 118 1.92 -12.69 23.98
N ARG A 119 2.39 -13.09 22.79
CA ARG A 119 2.76 -14.45 22.44
C ARG A 119 4.28 -14.55 22.32
N GLU A 120 4.94 -14.72 23.46
CA GLU A 120 6.41 -14.71 23.56
C GLU A 120 7.06 -15.77 22.66
N LEU A 121 6.54 -16.99 22.63
CA LEU A 121 7.11 -18.10 21.84
C LEU A 121 6.95 -17.91 20.33
N GLU A 122 5.92 -17.18 19.91
CA GLU A 122 5.63 -16.85 18.52
C GLU A 122 6.27 -15.53 18.08
N SER A 123 6.82 -14.74 19.02
CA SER A 123 7.54 -13.49 18.74
C SER A 123 8.97 -13.76 18.26
N ALA A 124 9.67 -12.70 17.84
CA ALA A 124 11.09 -12.81 17.53
C ALA A 124 11.91 -13.19 18.79
N PRO A 125 12.99 -14.00 18.66
CA PRO A 125 13.68 -14.60 19.82
C PRO A 125 14.19 -13.62 20.89
N LEU A 126 14.53 -12.40 20.50
CA LEU A 126 15.05 -11.36 21.39
C LEU A 126 14.00 -10.29 21.76
N VAL A 127 12.72 -10.57 21.46
CA VAL A 127 11.59 -9.72 21.82
C VAL A 127 10.87 -10.34 23.01
N SER A 128 10.71 -9.55 24.07
CA SER A 128 10.19 -10.04 25.35
C SER A 128 9.01 -9.26 25.88
N ARG A 129 8.74 -8.08 25.30
CA ARG A 129 7.72 -7.16 25.78
C ARG A 129 6.98 -6.49 24.63
N ALA A 130 5.69 -6.29 24.86
CA ALA A 130 4.84 -5.47 24.05
C ALA A 130 4.01 -4.55 24.95
N TRP A 131 3.57 -3.43 24.41
CA TRP A 131 2.68 -2.50 25.08
C TRP A 131 1.54 -2.17 24.15
N ILE A 132 0.33 -2.14 24.70
CA ILE A 132 -0.80 -1.47 24.08
C ILE A 132 -0.86 -0.11 24.76
N ASP A 133 -0.84 0.95 23.96
CA ASP A 133 -0.95 2.35 24.38
C ASP A 133 -2.40 2.87 24.29
N GLY A 134 -3.24 2.19 23.48
CA GLY A 134 -4.65 2.50 23.33
C GLY A 134 -5.32 1.67 22.24
N VAL A 135 -6.63 1.83 22.13
CA VAL A 135 -7.42 1.26 21.03
C VAL A 135 -8.45 2.24 20.51
N GLU A 136 -8.78 2.11 19.24
CA GLU A 136 -9.91 2.77 18.62
C GLU A 136 -10.72 1.77 17.81
N LEU A 137 -12.05 1.85 17.91
CA LEU A 137 -12.96 1.05 17.10
C LEU A 137 -13.76 1.93 16.17
N ARG A 138 -14.01 1.40 14.97
CA ARG A 138 -14.97 1.93 14.00
C ARG A 138 -15.88 0.80 13.57
N CYS A 139 -17.15 1.09 13.32
CA CYS A 139 -18.12 0.07 12.94
C CYS A 139 -18.76 0.38 11.60
N VAL A 140 -18.78 -0.59 10.69
CA VAL A 140 -19.48 -0.48 9.41
C VAL A 140 -20.79 -1.25 9.53
N ALA A 141 -21.90 -0.52 9.62
CA ALA A 141 -23.23 -1.12 9.69
C ALA A 141 -23.53 -1.94 8.42
N ASP A 142 -24.34 -2.99 8.55
CA ASP A 142 -24.77 -3.83 7.42
C ASP A 142 -25.58 -3.02 6.38
N SER A 143 -26.21 -1.92 6.83
CA SER A 143 -26.93 -0.95 5.99
C SER A 143 -26.02 0.02 5.22
N SER A 144 -24.72 0.06 5.52
CA SER A 144 -23.76 0.91 4.80
C SER A 144 -23.57 0.42 3.37
N PRO A 145 -23.44 1.31 2.37
CA PRO A 145 -23.02 0.92 1.02
C PRO A 145 -21.68 0.15 0.99
N ARG A 146 -20.84 0.33 2.02
CA ARG A 146 -19.56 -0.38 2.13
C ARG A 146 -19.73 -1.83 2.60
N SER A 147 -20.86 -2.22 3.18
CA SER A 147 -21.05 -3.55 3.78
C SER A 147 -20.81 -4.67 2.77
N LEU A 148 -21.14 -4.46 1.49
CA LEU A 148 -20.86 -5.40 0.40
C LEU A 148 -19.37 -5.74 0.31
N ILE A 149 -18.49 -4.73 0.36
CA ILE A 149 -17.03 -4.92 0.32
C ILE A 149 -16.53 -5.61 1.59
N TYR A 150 -17.10 -5.31 2.75
CA TYR A 150 -16.68 -5.98 3.99
C TYR A 150 -17.11 -7.45 4.00
N ARG A 151 -18.32 -7.76 3.53
CA ARG A 151 -18.86 -9.13 3.45
C ARG A 151 -17.96 -10.11 2.72
N HIS A 152 -17.30 -9.67 1.65
CA HIS A 152 -16.42 -10.51 0.84
C HIS A 152 -14.93 -10.31 1.15
N THR A 153 -14.58 -9.53 2.18
CA THR A 153 -13.19 -9.33 2.60
C THR A 153 -12.58 -10.66 3.06
N PRO A 154 -11.45 -11.10 2.49
CA PRO A 154 -10.86 -12.38 2.83
C PRO A 154 -10.14 -12.39 4.18
N LEU A 155 -10.20 -13.54 4.86
CA LEU A 155 -9.42 -13.87 6.04
C LEU A 155 -8.12 -14.56 5.60
N LEU A 156 -6.96 -13.99 5.97
CA LEU A 156 -5.65 -14.50 5.59
C LEU A 156 -5.02 -15.31 6.72
N TYR A 157 -4.84 -16.61 6.53
CA TYR A 157 -3.93 -17.41 7.33
C TYR A 157 -2.49 -17.17 6.90
N GLY A 158 -1.60 -17.12 7.89
CA GLY A 158 -0.21 -16.80 7.64
C GLY A 158 0.56 -17.90 6.92
N ARG A 159 1.71 -17.53 6.36
CA ARG A 159 2.59 -18.42 5.62
C ARG A 159 3.29 -19.40 6.56
N ASN A 160 3.39 -20.65 6.11
CA ASN A 160 3.97 -21.76 6.86
C ASN A 160 4.75 -22.66 5.88
N LEU A 161 5.88 -22.15 5.38
CA LEU A 161 6.75 -22.87 4.44
C LEU A 161 8.06 -23.27 5.11
N SER A 162 8.81 -22.27 5.56
CA SER A 162 10.11 -22.47 6.21
C SER A 162 10.02 -22.39 7.74
N HIS A 163 9.03 -21.67 8.25
CA HIS A 163 8.77 -21.46 9.67
C HIS A 163 7.26 -21.43 9.94
N PRO A 164 6.75 -21.98 11.08
CA PRO A 164 5.31 -21.99 11.39
C PRO A 164 4.68 -20.61 11.60
N TYR A 165 5.51 -19.57 11.74
CA TYR A 165 5.12 -18.17 11.97
C TYR A 165 5.96 -17.24 11.09
N GLU A 166 6.07 -17.58 9.80
CA GLU A 166 6.99 -16.91 8.87
C GLU A 166 6.73 -15.40 8.73
N ASN A 167 5.45 -14.99 8.77
CA ASN A 167 5.07 -13.59 8.68
C ASN A 167 5.48 -12.73 9.89
N ARG A 168 6.16 -13.29 10.90
CA ARG A 168 6.73 -12.48 12.01
C ARG A 168 8.06 -11.83 11.65
N PHE A 169 8.74 -12.28 10.60
CA PHE A 169 10.05 -11.78 10.23
C PHE A 169 10.22 -11.51 8.74
N THR A 170 9.33 -11.99 7.87
CA THR A 170 9.35 -11.61 6.46
C THR A 170 7.94 -11.62 5.89
N ASP A 171 7.70 -10.99 4.74
CA ASP A 171 6.45 -11.10 3.98
C ASP A 171 5.21 -10.80 4.86
N THR A 172 5.29 -9.78 5.72
CA THR A 172 4.24 -9.45 6.69
C THR A 172 3.07 -8.79 5.98
N PRO A 173 1.80 -9.23 6.17
CA PRO A 173 0.65 -8.55 5.60
C PRO A 173 0.52 -7.12 6.15
N LEU A 174 0.60 -6.12 5.27
CA LEU A 174 0.60 -4.71 5.64
C LEU A 174 -0.74 -4.04 5.36
N VAL A 175 -1.26 -4.19 4.14
CA VAL A 175 -2.47 -3.49 3.69
C VAL A 175 -3.30 -4.40 2.78
N LEU A 176 -4.58 -4.55 3.11
CA LEU A 176 -5.58 -5.07 2.18
C LEU A 176 -6.30 -3.89 1.51
N PHE A 177 -6.37 -3.92 0.20
CA PHE A 177 -7.10 -2.94 -0.61
C PHE A 177 -7.89 -3.66 -1.70
N TYR A 178 -8.72 -2.93 -2.45
CA TYR A 178 -9.61 -3.55 -3.42
C TYR A 178 -9.86 -2.65 -4.62
N SER A 179 -10.26 -3.24 -5.74
CA SER A 179 -10.97 -2.56 -6.82
C SER A 179 -12.40 -3.10 -6.87
N ILE A 180 -13.31 -2.29 -7.39
CA ILE A 180 -14.69 -2.68 -7.61
C ILE A 180 -15.15 -2.10 -8.95
N GLU A 181 -15.73 -2.95 -9.77
CA GLU A 181 -16.36 -2.59 -11.03
C GLU A 181 -17.72 -3.25 -11.11
N GLY A 182 -18.68 -2.63 -11.79
CA GLY A 182 -20.00 -3.21 -11.90
C GLY A 182 -20.97 -2.39 -12.72
N ASN A 183 -22.08 -3.02 -13.05
CA ASN A 183 -23.26 -2.43 -13.67
C ASN A 183 -24.52 -2.94 -12.97
N GLU A 184 -25.70 -2.67 -13.51
CA GLU A 184 -26.97 -3.08 -12.90
C GLU A 184 -27.17 -4.60 -12.79
N GLU A 185 -26.43 -5.42 -13.55
CA GLU A 185 -26.57 -6.88 -13.59
C GLU A 185 -25.48 -7.61 -12.79
N LYS A 186 -24.30 -7.01 -12.66
CA LYS A 186 -23.12 -7.69 -12.14
C LYS A 186 -22.19 -6.72 -11.42
N THR A 187 -21.71 -7.14 -10.25
CA THR A 187 -20.64 -6.47 -9.51
C THR A 187 -19.45 -7.40 -9.38
N VAL A 188 -18.24 -6.89 -9.58
CA VAL A 188 -16.98 -7.60 -9.41
C VAL A 188 -16.17 -6.86 -8.36
N ILE A 189 -15.77 -7.56 -7.32
CA ILE A 189 -14.87 -7.04 -6.29
C ILE A 189 -13.60 -7.86 -6.33
N GLU A 190 -12.47 -7.17 -6.42
CA GLU A 190 -11.15 -7.77 -6.45
C GLU A 190 -10.33 -7.21 -5.30
N TYR A 191 -9.85 -8.09 -4.42
CA TYR A 191 -9.05 -7.76 -3.26
C TYR A 191 -7.58 -8.02 -3.55
N GLN A 192 -6.72 -7.13 -3.06
CA GLN A 192 -5.29 -7.13 -3.24
C GLN A 192 -4.63 -7.05 -1.86
N MET A 193 -3.57 -7.83 -1.64
CA MET A 193 -2.78 -7.83 -0.41
C MET A 193 -1.39 -7.29 -0.69
N MET A 194 -0.96 -6.30 0.10
CA MET A 194 0.43 -5.88 0.17
C MET A 194 1.14 -6.57 1.32
N PHE A 195 2.27 -7.20 1.00
CA PHE A 195 3.21 -7.75 1.98
C PHE A 195 4.49 -6.92 2.06
N SER A 196 5.24 -7.06 3.15
CA SER A 196 6.44 -6.26 3.39
C SER A 196 7.60 -6.53 2.41
N HIS A 197 7.65 -7.72 1.79
CA HIS A 197 8.69 -8.11 0.84
C HIS A 197 8.26 -9.26 -0.10
N GLU A 198 8.78 -9.32 -1.34
CA GLU A 198 8.76 -10.52 -2.19
C GLU A 198 10.04 -11.35 -1.96
N ASP A 199 9.96 -12.49 -1.26
CA ASP A 199 11.14 -13.30 -0.91
C ASP A 199 11.74 -14.07 -2.08
N GLU A 200 10.94 -14.47 -3.08
CA GLU A 200 11.39 -15.16 -4.28
C GLU A 200 10.59 -14.77 -5.52
N GLY A 201 11.16 -15.02 -6.70
CA GLY A 201 10.57 -14.68 -7.98
C GLY A 201 11.47 -13.70 -8.71
N THR A 202 11.22 -12.42 -8.55
CA THR A 202 12.00 -11.35 -9.17
C THR A 202 13.11 -10.87 -8.23
N PRO A 203 14.39 -10.83 -8.66
CA PRO A 203 15.47 -10.30 -7.83
C PRO A 203 15.20 -8.87 -7.35
N ALA A 204 15.49 -8.56 -6.08
CA ALA A 204 15.17 -7.29 -5.44
C ALA A 204 15.59 -6.02 -6.23
N PRO A 205 16.77 -5.95 -6.89
CA PRO A 205 17.06 -4.79 -7.72
C PRO A 205 16.18 -4.62 -8.96
N LEU A 206 15.72 -5.74 -9.53
CA LEU A 206 14.77 -5.72 -10.63
C LEU A 206 13.37 -5.36 -10.14
N LEU A 207 13.01 -5.66 -8.88
CA LEU A 207 11.77 -5.15 -8.29
C LEU A 207 11.74 -3.63 -8.23
N MET A 208 12.85 -3.01 -7.78
CA MET A 208 13.00 -1.56 -7.78
C MET A 208 12.90 -0.98 -9.20
N SER A 209 13.55 -1.61 -10.18
CA SER A 209 13.51 -1.16 -11.58
C SER A 209 12.12 -1.33 -12.21
N LYS A 210 11.47 -2.47 -11.97
CA LYS A 210 10.23 -2.86 -12.66
C LYS A 210 8.99 -2.27 -12.02
N TRP A 211 8.92 -2.25 -10.69
CA TRP A 211 7.73 -1.89 -9.93
C TRP A 211 7.95 -0.71 -8.97
N GLY A 212 9.20 -0.28 -8.77
CA GLY A 212 9.52 0.83 -7.86
C GLY A 212 9.33 0.49 -6.39
N ARG A 213 9.40 -0.79 -6.01
CA ARG A 213 9.19 -1.29 -4.66
C ARG A 213 9.89 -2.62 -4.45
N THR A 214 10.08 -3.03 -3.19
CA THR A 214 10.47 -4.38 -2.78
C THR A 214 9.38 -5.13 -2.04
N THR A 215 8.30 -4.44 -1.65
CA THR A 215 7.06 -5.06 -1.14
C THR A 215 6.45 -5.95 -2.21
N ASP A 216 5.80 -7.04 -1.81
CA ASP A 216 4.96 -7.81 -2.71
C ASP A 216 3.53 -7.24 -2.72
N ILE A 217 2.89 -7.20 -3.88
CA ILE A 217 1.49 -6.74 -4.02
C ILE A 217 0.77 -7.70 -4.96
N GLU A 218 0.02 -8.60 -4.36
CA GLU A 218 -0.67 -9.68 -5.07
C GLU A 218 -2.17 -9.52 -5.02
N TRP A 219 -2.81 -9.88 -6.14
CA TRP A 219 -4.25 -10.06 -6.14
C TRP A 219 -4.56 -11.29 -5.27
N MET A 220 -5.49 -11.17 -4.33
CA MET A 220 -5.75 -12.20 -3.34
C MET A 220 -7.02 -12.99 -3.66
N TYR A 221 -8.12 -12.29 -3.90
CA TYR A 221 -9.44 -12.90 -4.03
C TYR A 221 -10.31 -12.02 -4.92
N ARG A 222 -11.11 -12.63 -5.80
CA ARG A 222 -12.12 -11.95 -6.59
C ARG A 222 -13.43 -12.67 -6.50
N VAL A 223 -14.48 -11.89 -6.34
CA VAL A 223 -15.85 -12.36 -6.33
C VAL A 223 -16.65 -11.63 -7.39
N GLU A 224 -17.44 -12.40 -8.13
CA GLU A 224 -18.48 -11.91 -9.02
C GLU A 224 -19.84 -12.11 -8.37
N LEU A 225 -20.66 -11.07 -8.38
CA LEU A 225 -21.97 -11.01 -7.75
C LEU A 225 -23.03 -10.71 -8.81
N ASP A 226 -24.22 -11.28 -8.66
CA ASP A 226 -25.41 -10.89 -9.43
C ASP A 226 -26.05 -9.60 -8.88
N ALA A 227 -27.16 -9.17 -9.50
CA ALA A 227 -27.90 -7.97 -9.11
C ALA A 227 -28.53 -8.06 -7.70
N GLU A 228 -28.62 -9.26 -7.14
CA GLU A 228 -29.13 -9.53 -5.79
C GLU A 228 -28.01 -9.81 -4.78
N ASP A 229 -26.75 -9.47 -5.13
CA ASP A 229 -25.53 -9.70 -4.34
C ASP A 229 -25.22 -11.18 -4.06
N ASN A 230 -25.78 -12.13 -4.83
CA ASN A 230 -25.41 -13.54 -4.71
C ASN A 230 -24.11 -13.82 -5.46
N VAL A 231 -23.27 -14.68 -4.89
CA VAL A 231 -22.01 -15.10 -5.52
C VAL A 231 -22.27 -15.94 -6.76
N LEU A 232 -21.85 -15.43 -7.92
CA LEU A 232 -21.81 -16.13 -9.20
C LEU A 232 -20.52 -16.94 -9.35
N GLU A 233 -19.40 -16.32 -8.99
CA GLU A 233 -18.07 -16.91 -9.10
C GLU A 233 -17.17 -16.35 -7.99
N ALA A 234 -16.28 -17.19 -7.45
CA ALA A 234 -15.25 -16.79 -6.53
C ALA A 234 -13.93 -17.47 -6.92
N VAL A 235 -12.87 -16.68 -7.08
CA VAL A 235 -11.54 -17.15 -7.50
C VAL A 235 -10.44 -16.46 -6.69
N PHE A 236 -9.26 -17.05 -6.68
CA PHE A 236 -8.05 -16.49 -6.05
C PHE A 236 -6.81 -16.74 -6.92
N GLN A 237 -5.68 -16.10 -6.61
CA GLN A 237 -4.40 -16.44 -7.23
C GLN A 237 -3.78 -17.65 -6.55
N GLY A 238 -3.83 -18.78 -7.22
CA GLY A 238 -3.09 -19.97 -6.84
C GLY A 238 -1.60 -19.85 -7.21
N ALA A 239 -0.84 -20.85 -6.79
CA ALA A 239 0.58 -20.98 -7.11
C ALA A 239 0.87 -20.79 -8.61
N HIS A 240 2.02 -20.16 -8.91
CA HIS A 240 2.43 -19.77 -10.26
C HIS A 240 1.50 -18.74 -10.92
N HIS A 241 0.85 -17.91 -10.12
CA HIS A 241 -0.10 -16.89 -10.55
C HIS A 241 -1.32 -17.43 -11.32
N ILE A 242 -1.75 -18.66 -11.02
CA ILE A 242 -2.87 -19.31 -11.72
C ILE A 242 -4.20 -18.92 -11.07
N THR A 243 -5.12 -18.34 -11.84
CA THR A 243 -6.50 -18.13 -11.39
C THR A 243 -7.16 -19.46 -11.01
N THR A 244 -7.52 -19.60 -9.73
CA THR A 244 -8.02 -20.84 -9.15
C THR A 244 -9.39 -20.61 -8.52
N ALA A 245 -10.34 -21.52 -8.73
CA ALA A 245 -11.66 -21.46 -8.12
C ALA A 245 -11.57 -21.63 -6.60
N PHE A 246 -12.28 -20.79 -5.86
CA PHE A 246 -12.38 -20.87 -4.42
C PHE A 246 -13.33 -21.98 -3.99
N ASN A 247 -12.82 -22.95 -3.23
CA ASN A 247 -13.58 -24.06 -2.65
C ASN A 247 -13.38 -24.17 -1.13
N GLY A 248 -12.78 -23.14 -0.52
CA GLY A 248 -12.43 -23.08 0.88
C GLY A 248 -13.60 -22.87 1.83
N ASN A 249 -13.26 -22.76 3.12
CA ASN A 249 -14.21 -22.49 4.19
C ASN A 249 -14.43 -20.98 4.37
N TYR A 250 -15.45 -20.65 5.17
CA TYR A 250 -15.74 -19.31 5.63
C TYR A 250 -15.64 -19.25 7.16
N ASP A 251 -15.11 -18.15 7.70
CA ASP A 251 -14.99 -17.94 9.15
C ASP A 251 -15.22 -16.46 9.53
N LEU A 252 -15.15 -16.12 10.82
CA LEU A 252 -15.32 -14.78 11.39
C LEU A 252 -16.58 -14.04 10.92
N GLY A 253 -17.66 -14.79 10.71
CA GLY A 253 -18.94 -14.24 10.28
C GLY A 253 -19.16 -14.25 8.76
N GLY A 254 -18.47 -15.14 8.04
CA GLY A 254 -18.77 -15.42 6.63
C GLY A 254 -17.69 -14.97 5.65
N HIS A 255 -16.46 -14.75 6.12
CA HIS A 255 -15.36 -14.30 5.29
C HIS A 255 -14.60 -15.46 4.64
N PRO A 256 -14.28 -15.39 3.34
CA PRO A 256 -13.57 -16.46 2.65
C PRO A 256 -12.17 -16.64 3.22
N VAL A 257 -11.81 -17.88 3.53
CA VAL A 257 -10.55 -18.21 4.20
C VAL A 257 -9.49 -18.62 3.17
N LEU A 258 -8.39 -17.87 3.14
CA LEU A 258 -7.22 -18.15 2.31
C LEU A 258 -5.97 -18.20 3.17
N GLN A 259 -4.90 -18.83 2.67
CA GLN A 259 -3.58 -18.85 3.29
C GLN A 259 -2.52 -18.39 2.28
N SER A 260 -1.55 -17.59 2.73
CA SER A 260 -0.32 -17.33 1.95
C SER A 260 0.49 -18.63 1.82
N ALA A 261 0.77 -19.04 0.58
CA ALA A 261 1.11 -20.41 0.23
C ALA A 261 2.44 -20.57 -0.51
N THR A 262 3.02 -19.48 -1.02
CA THR A 262 4.28 -19.51 -1.77
C THR A 262 5.21 -18.39 -1.32
N THR A 263 6.48 -18.50 -1.68
CA THR A 263 7.53 -17.49 -1.43
C THR A 263 7.39 -16.24 -2.30
N ASN A 264 6.56 -16.31 -3.34
CA ASN A 264 6.20 -15.22 -4.26
C ASN A 264 4.72 -14.77 -4.06
N GLY A 265 4.23 -14.79 -2.81
CA GLY A 265 2.97 -14.14 -2.45
C GLY A 265 1.64 -14.78 -2.88
N ASN A 266 1.62 -15.96 -3.52
CA ASN A 266 0.37 -16.59 -3.99
C ASN A 266 -0.36 -17.35 -2.85
N PHE A 267 -1.63 -17.69 -3.10
CA PHE A 267 -2.55 -18.17 -2.07
C PHE A 267 -3.01 -19.62 -2.29
N LYS A 268 -3.62 -20.19 -1.24
CA LYS A 268 -4.40 -21.43 -1.27
C LYS A 268 -5.60 -21.33 -0.35
N ASP A 269 -6.60 -22.17 -0.56
CA ASP A 269 -7.81 -22.27 0.26
C ASP A 269 -7.81 -23.52 1.18
N ASP A 270 -6.75 -24.33 1.14
CA ASP A 270 -6.46 -25.42 2.08
C ASP A 270 -5.48 -24.97 3.18
N ILE A 271 -5.98 -24.88 4.41
CA ILE A 271 -5.29 -24.20 5.52
C ILE A 271 -4.45 -25.18 6.33
N SER A 272 -3.17 -24.86 6.47
CA SER A 272 -2.16 -25.59 7.26
C SER A 272 -1.46 -24.75 8.32
N SER A 273 -1.78 -23.45 8.40
CA SER A 273 -1.27 -22.53 9.41
C SER A 273 -2.21 -22.41 10.60
N ASP A 274 -1.68 -22.12 11.79
CA ASP A 274 -2.43 -21.94 13.03
C ASP A 274 -2.57 -20.47 13.46
N TYR A 275 -2.12 -19.54 12.62
CA TYR A 275 -2.24 -18.10 12.83
C TYR A 275 -2.85 -17.37 11.62
N ARG A 276 -3.54 -16.25 11.87
CA ARG A 276 -4.32 -15.53 10.85
C ARG A 276 -4.42 -14.04 11.10
N PHE A 277 -4.74 -13.33 10.03
CA PHE A 277 -4.84 -11.88 9.92
C PHE A 277 -6.11 -11.53 9.16
N MET A 278 -6.82 -10.54 9.66
CA MET A 278 -7.96 -9.97 8.99
C MET A 278 -7.78 -8.46 8.94
N LEU A 279 -7.34 -7.96 7.79
CA LEU A 279 -7.16 -6.53 7.55
C LEU A 279 -8.45 -5.99 6.94
N PRO A 280 -8.88 -4.77 7.29
CA PRO A 280 -10.01 -4.16 6.59
C PRO A 280 -9.65 -3.80 5.15
N PRO A 281 -10.64 -3.73 4.24
CA PRO A 281 -10.44 -3.25 2.88
C PRO A 281 -10.23 -1.72 2.89
N ALA A 282 -8.97 -1.32 3.13
CA ALA A 282 -8.62 0.02 3.60
C ALA A 282 -8.67 1.10 2.50
N PHE A 283 -8.57 0.70 1.24
CA PHE A 283 -8.46 1.59 0.10
C PHE A 283 -9.13 1.00 -1.14
N GLN A 284 -9.89 1.83 -1.85
CA GLN A 284 -10.41 1.51 -3.18
C GLN A 284 -9.40 2.00 -4.22
N TRP A 285 -8.66 1.07 -4.81
CA TRP A 285 -7.76 1.32 -5.92
C TRP A 285 -8.53 1.44 -7.24
N LYS A 286 -8.11 2.39 -8.06
CA LYS A 286 -8.66 2.61 -9.40
C LYS A 286 -7.61 2.34 -10.47
N PRO A 287 -7.56 1.12 -11.05
CA PRO A 287 -6.54 0.73 -12.03
C PRO A 287 -6.44 1.66 -13.25
N GLU A 288 -7.56 2.27 -13.64
CA GLU A 288 -7.66 3.17 -14.79
C GLU A 288 -7.17 4.60 -14.51
N GLU A 289 -6.90 4.95 -13.25
CA GLU A 289 -6.49 6.31 -12.83
C GLU A 289 -5.09 6.34 -12.22
N GLU A 290 -4.61 5.24 -11.61
CA GLU A 290 -3.38 5.25 -10.82
C GLU A 290 -2.68 3.87 -10.78
N PRO A 291 -1.35 3.83 -10.59
CA PRO A 291 -0.62 2.58 -10.50
C PRO A 291 -1.04 1.79 -9.26
N ARG A 292 -0.85 0.46 -9.30
CA ARG A 292 -1.13 -0.40 -8.15
C ARG A 292 -0.38 0.07 -6.90
N GLU A 293 0.86 0.55 -7.04
CA GLU A 293 1.68 1.05 -5.91
C GLU A 293 1.20 2.37 -5.30
N ALA A 294 0.14 3.01 -5.82
CA ALA A 294 -0.49 4.17 -5.19
C ALA A 294 -0.89 3.88 -3.73
N VAL A 295 -1.20 2.61 -3.41
CA VAL A 295 -1.44 2.16 -2.02
C VAL A 295 -0.26 2.47 -1.09
N MET A 296 1.00 2.37 -1.54
CA MET A 296 2.16 2.68 -0.70
C MET A 296 2.25 4.19 -0.42
N SER A 297 1.85 5.04 -1.36
CA SER A 297 1.77 6.48 -1.12
C SER A 297 0.63 6.84 -0.17
N ARG A 298 -0.46 6.07 -0.19
CA ARG A 298 -1.60 6.23 0.73
C ARG A 298 -1.29 5.74 2.15
N PHE A 299 -0.44 4.72 2.25
CA PHE A 299 0.04 4.10 3.48
C PHE A 299 1.58 4.13 3.51
N PRO A 300 2.20 5.32 3.66
CA PRO A 300 3.65 5.54 3.48
C PRO A 300 4.54 4.78 4.46
N PHE A 301 3.93 4.31 5.53
CA PHE A 301 4.49 3.38 6.51
C PHE A 301 5.11 2.13 5.82
N ALA A 302 4.55 1.69 4.68
CA ALA A 302 5.04 0.55 3.90
C ALA A 302 6.48 0.74 3.38
N TYR A 303 6.86 1.96 2.99
CA TYR A 303 8.24 2.27 2.57
C TYR A 303 9.25 2.08 3.72
N GLN A 304 8.84 2.38 4.95
CA GLN A 304 9.67 2.23 6.13
C GLN A 304 9.91 0.75 6.43
N VAL A 305 8.83 -0.04 6.51
CA VAL A 305 8.89 -1.46 6.86
C VAL A 305 9.71 -2.24 5.84
N THR A 306 9.48 -2.01 4.54
CA THR A 306 10.26 -2.68 3.49
C THR A 306 11.71 -2.19 3.47
N GLY A 307 12.00 -0.94 3.88
CA GLY A 307 13.38 -0.43 4.00
C GLY A 307 14.17 -1.13 5.09
N TRP A 308 13.59 -1.18 6.30
CA TRP A 308 14.15 -1.93 7.42
C TRP A 308 14.35 -3.41 7.08
N GLU A 309 13.40 -4.00 6.34
CA GLU A 309 13.51 -5.38 5.89
C GLU A 309 14.70 -5.61 4.95
N MET A 310 14.88 -4.73 3.96
CA MET A 310 15.97 -4.83 3.00
C MET A 310 17.33 -4.58 3.64
N GLU A 311 17.42 -3.64 4.58
CA GLU A 311 18.64 -3.43 5.39
C GLU A 311 19.05 -4.68 6.17
N ARG A 312 18.07 -5.46 6.64
CA ARG A 312 18.29 -6.68 7.40
C ARG A 312 18.60 -7.90 6.51
N GLN A 313 17.91 -8.04 5.38
CA GLN A 313 17.94 -9.25 4.55
C GLN A 313 18.94 -9.20 3.39
N GLN A 314 19.29 -8.00 2.90
CA GLN A 314 20.09 -7.83 1.69
C GLN A 314 21.43 -7.15 1.98
N GLU A 315 22.46 -7.52 1.21
CA GLU A 315 23.71 -6.76 1.19
C GLU A 315 23.52 -5.52 0.32
N LEU A 316 23.22 -4.38 0.96
CA LEU A 316 22.99 -3.12 0.27
C LEU A 316 24.31 -2.50 -0.24
N GLU A 317 24.28 -1.96 -1.46
CA GLU A 317 25.41 -1.27 -2.06
C GLU A 317 25.69 0.07 -1.37
N MET A 318 26.89 0.18 -0.78
CA MET A 318 27.33 1.36 -0.06
C MET A 318 28.78 1.74 -0.47
N PRO A 319 29.03 2.93 -1.07
CA PRO A 319 28.03 3.91 -1.51
C PRO A 319 27.28 3.44 -2.77
N SER A 320 26.02 3.84 -2.92
CA SER A 320 25.23 3.59 -4.14
C SER A 320 25.96 4.09 -5.39
N GLN A 321 25.95 3.27 -6.44
CA GLN A 321 26.45 3.58 -7.78
C GLN A 321 25.32 3.43 -8.81
N ALA A 322 25.00 4.51 -9.51
CA ALA A 322 23.92 4.49 -10.50
C ALA A 322 24.11 3.48 -11.66
N SER A 323 25.36 3.18 -12.02
CA SER A 323 25.68 2.21 -13.08
C SER A 323 25.56 0.75 -12.64
N SER A 324 25.39 0.51 -11.34
CA SER A 324 25.32 -0.82 -10.74
C SER A 324 23.88 -1.24 -10.51
N ILE A 325 23.56 -2.48 -10.87
CA ILE A 325 22.28 -3.11 -10.55
C ILE A 325 22.21 -3.59 -9.10
N THR A 326 23.27 -3.57 -8.30
CA THR A 326 23.16 -4.02 -6.90
C THR A 326 22.11 -3.19 -6.15
N LEU A 327 21.29 -3.81 -5.30
CA LEU A 327 20.29 -3.08 -4.51
C LEU A 327 21.00 -2.07 -3.60
N ALA A 328 20.54 -0.83 -3.56
CA ALA A 328 21.05 0.19 -2.65
C ALA A 328 19.99 0.57 -1.61
N HIS A 329 20.38 1.40 -0.64
CA HIS A 329 19.43 2.02 0.28
C HIS A 329 18.35 2.79 -0.51
N GLN A 330 17.06 2.68 -0.12
CA GLN A 330 15.93 3.26 -0.88
C GLN A 330 16.04 4.77 -1.09
N ARG A 331 16.67 5.50 -0.16
CA ARG A 331 17.00 6.93 -0.33
C ARG A 331 17.92 7.25 -1.50
N SER A 332 18.54 6.26 -2.13
CA SER A 332 19.36 6.42 -3.33
C SER A 332 18.55 6.40 -4.63
N TYR A 333 17.22 6.30 -4.53
CA TYR A 333 16.32 6.16 -5.66
C TYR A 333 15.36 7.35 -5.76
N VAL A 334 15.09 7.76 -7.00
CA VAL A 334 13.94 8.60 -7.35
C VAL A 334 12.81 7.67 -7.75
N PHE A 335 11.70 7.70 -7.01
CA PHE A 335 10.49 6.94 -7.30
C PHE A 335 9.69 7.67 -8.35
N ILE A 336 9.16 6.93 -9.33
CA ILE A 336 8.47 7.46 -10.50
C ILE A 336 7.13 6.73 -10.63
N GLN A 337 6.06 7.49 -10.82
CA GLN A 337 4.74 6.98 -11.20
C GLN A 337 4.29 7.67 -12.49
N THR A 338 3.85 6.90 -13.48
CA THR A 338 3.42 7.41 -14.79
C THR A 338 2.48 6.39 -15.47
N SER A 339 2.10 6.64 -16.72
CA SER A 339 1.31 5.72 -17.52
C SER A 339 1.93 5.46 -18.89
N LYS A 340 1.63 4.29 -19.46
CA LYS A 340 1.94 3.91 -20.83
C LYS A 340 0.70 3.31 -21.50
N ARG A 341 0.39 3.71 -22.73
CA ARG A 341 -0.70 3.14 -23.53
C ARG A 341 -0.25 2.94 -24.98
N PRO A 342 -0.18 1.70 -25.48
CA PRO A 342 0.11 1.46 -26.89
C PRO A 342 -0.91 2.16 -27.78
N LEU A 343 -0.44 2.98 -28.73
CA LEU A 343 -1.31 3.60 -29.72
C LEU A 343 -1.52 2.61 -30.87
N ARG A 344 -2.78 2.27 -31.14
CA ARG A 344 -3.13 1.39 -32.26
C ARG A 344 -3.05 2.18 -33.56
N ASP A 345 -2.32 1.65 -34.54
CA ASP A 345 -2.45 2.10 -35.93
C ASP A 345 -3.90 1.84 -36.38
N SER A 346 -4.63 2.90 -36.73
CA SER A 346 -6.02 2.83 -37.20
C SER A 346 -6.20 2.03 -38.51
N ASP A 347 -5.10 1.59 -39.15
CA ASP A 347 -5.09 0.99 -40.48
C ASP A 347 -4.72 -0.51 -40.51
N ARG A 348 -4.49 -1.18 -39.38
CA ARG A 348 -4.24 -2.63 -39.36
C ARG A 348 -5.49 -3.43 -39.02
N GLU A 349 -6.33 -3.68 -40.02
CA GLU A 349 -7.19 -4.87 -40.01
C GLU A 349 -6.30 -6.10 -39.76
N LEU A 350 -6.67 -6.90 -38.77
CA LEU A 350 -6.08 -8.21 -38.49
C LEU A 350 -6.15 -9.08 -39.75
N SER A 351 -5.08 -9.06 -40.56
CA SER A 351 -4.98 -9.92 -41.73
C SER A 351 -4.82 -11.37 -41.23
N PRO A 352 -5.76 -12.28 -41.56
CA PRO A 352 -5.67 -13.66 -41.12
C PRO A 352 -4.56 -14.35 -41.92
N GLY A 353 -3.41 -14.58 -41.29
CA GLY A 353 -2.30 -15.31 -41.90
C GLY A 353 -0.88 -14.94 -41.48
N PHE A 354 -0.68 -14.05 -40.50
CA PHE A 354 0.68 -13.74 -40.04
C PHE A 354 1.28 -14.92 -39.26
N LYS A 355 2.38 -15.49 -39.77
CA LYS A 355 3.13 -16.56 -39.10
C LYS A 355 3.98 -15.96 -37.97
N PRO A 356 4.02 -16.56 -36.76
CA PRO A 356 4.78 -16.01 -35.64
C PRO A 356 6.28 -16.20 -35.88
N GLY A 357 7.02 -15.09 -35.83
CA GLY A 357 8.47 -15.06 -35.70
C GLY A 357 8.80 -13.81 -34.89
N PHE A 358 9.25 -14.03 -33.65
CA PHE A 358 9.43 -13.03 -32.58
C PHE A 358 8.15 -12.24 -32.23
N ASN A 359 7.49 -12.71 -31.18
CA ASN A 359 6.30 -12.14 -30.55
C ASN A 359 6.44 -10.62 -30.40
N ARG A 360 5.69 -9.84 -31.20
CA ARG A 360 5.38 -8.45 -30.88
C ARG A 360 4.03 -8.46 -30.19
N ARG A 361 4.01 -8.66 -28.88
CA ARG A 361 2.77 -8.47 -28.11
C ARG A 361 2.72 -7.02 -27.67
N GLU A 362 1.53 -6.41 -27.66
CA GLU A 362 1.38 -5.01 -27.19
C GLU A 362 1.91 -4.85 -25.75
N GLU A 363 1.86 -5.93 -24.95
CA GLU A 363 2.47 -6.00 -23.60
C GLU A 363 4.02 -5.92 -23.59
N ASP A 364 4.71 -6.30 -24.67
CA ASP A 364 6.18 -6.19 -24.76
C ASP A 364 6.63 -4.73 -24.95
N ALA A 365 5.69 -3.81 -25.18
CA ALA A 365 5.93 -2.40 -25.37
C ALA A 365 6.25 -1.74 -24.02
N CYS A 366 7.52 -1.37 -23.84
CA CYS A 366 8.03 -0.84 -22.60
C CYS A 366 8.62 0.55 -22.79
N VAL A 367 8.64 1.31 -21.71
CA VAL A 367 9.22 2.65 -21.66
C VAL A 367 10.31 2.65 -20.61
N ASP A 368 11.45 3.25 -20.96
CA ASP A 368 12.50 3.62 -20.00
C ASP A 368 12.28 5.06 -19.57
N VAL A 369 12.01 5.27 -18.28
CA VAL A 369 11.98 6.63 -17.73
C VAL A 369 13.40 7.00 -17.37
N GLN A 370 13.86 8.14 -17.89
CA GLN A 370 15.22 8.61 -17.67
C GLN A 370 15.21 10.00 -17.06
N LEU A 371 16.18 10.28 -16.20
CA LEU A 371 16.40 11.61 -15.65
C LEU A 371 17.84 12.07 -15.88
N ARG A 372 18.05 13.39 -15.83
CA ARG A 372 19.36 14.03 -15.89
C ARG A 372 19.46 15.07 -14.79
N LEU A 373 20.65 15.16 -14.20
CA LEU A 373 20.95 16.12 -13.13
C LEU A 373 21.47 17.45 -13.67
N HIS A 374 21.33 18.54 -12.91
CA HIS A 374 21.91 19.84 -13.23
C HIS A 374 23.43 19.73 -13.44
N GLY A 375 23.93 20.34 -14.52
CA GLY A 375 25.36 20.32 -14.87
C GLY A 375 25.89 18.97 -15.36
N SER A 376 25.05 17.95 -15.52
CA SER A 376 25.42 16.64 -16.05
C SER A 376 24.84 16.42 -17.45
N GLU A 377 25.59 15.68 -18.28
CA GLU A 377 25.14 15.15 -19.58
C GLU A 377 24.68 13.68 -19.47
N GLN A 378 24.85 13.06 -18.29
CA GLN A 378 24.49 11.66 -18.05
C GLN A 378 22.98 11.50 -17.88
N TRP A 379 22.42 10.53 -18.58
CA TRP A 379 21.04 10.06 -18.40
C TRP A 379 21.04 8.82 -17.51
N TYR A 380 20.34 8.93 -16.38
CA TYR A 380 20.08 7.83 -15.46
C TYR A 380 18.79 7.14 -15.89
N SER A 381 18.73 5.81 -15.83
CA SER A 381 17.64 5.01 -16.41
C SER A 381 16.92 4.20 -15.35
N SER A 382 15.61 4.07 -15.50
CA SER A 382 14.76 3.30 -14.59
C SER A 382 14.85 1.79 -14.82
N CYS A 383 15.38 1.37 -15.96
CA CYS A 383 15.54 -0.03 -16.35
C CYS A 383 16.97 -0.36 -16.83
N HIS A 384 17.96 0.43 -16.40
CA HIS A 384 19.37 0.28 -16.79
C HIS A 384 19.57 0.16 -18.32
N HIS A 385 18.85 1.00 -19.08
CA HIS A 385 18.84 1.05 -20.54
C HIS A 385 18.42 -0.28 -21.19
N ASP A 386 17.26 -0.80 -20.79
CA ASP A 386 16.70 -2.09 -21.24
C ASP A 386 17.52 -3.32 -20.82
N LEU A 387 18.02 -3.33 -19.58
CA LEU A 387 18.75 -4.48 -19.06
C LEU A 387 17.87 -5.74 -19.03
N ARG A 388 18.45 -6.84 -19.49
CA ARG A 388 17.83 -8.18 -19.50
C ARG A 388 18.74 -9.17 -18.76
N LEU A 389 18.17 -9.88 -17.80
CA LEU A 389 18.85 -10.89 -16.99
C LEU A 389 18.09 -12.21 -17.07
N GLY A 390 18.57 -13.11 -17.93
CA GLY A 390 17.84 -14.33 -18.26
C GLY A 390 16.48 -14.00 -18.88
N GLU A 391 15.41 -14.49 -18.28
CA GLU A 391 14.03 -14.23 -18.70
C GLU A 391 13.49 -12.89 -18.18
N PHE A 392 14.19 -12.23 -17.25
CA PHE A 392 13.74 -10.96 -16.70
C PHE A 392 14.17 -9.77 -17.56
N ARG A 393 13.25 -8.84 -17.77
CA ARG A 393 13.51 -7.49 -18.26
C ARG A 393 13.35 -6.50 -17.11
N ALA A 394 14.26 -5.54 -16.99
CA ALA A 394 14.19 -4.54 -15.92
C ALA A 394 13.05 -3.52 -16.12
N ALA A 395 12.59 -3.33 -17.36
CA ALA A 395 11.49 -2.44 -17.67
C ALA A 395 10.13 -3.02 -17.24
N TYR A 396 9.16 -2.16 -16.97
CA TYR A 396 7.79 -2.57 -16.63
C TYR A 396 7.08 -3.25 -17.81
N GLU A 397 6.76 -4.53 -17.62
CA GLU A 397 6.08 -5.43 -18.57
C GLU A 397 4.66 -5.80 -18.11
N GLY A 398 4.17 -5.17 -17.03
CA GLY A 398 2.83 -5.44 -16.55
C GLY A 398 1.76 -4.99 -17.56
N ALA A 399 0.57 -5.57 -17.41
CA ALA A 399 -0.57 -5.29 -18.29
C ALA A 399 -1.27 -3.95 -17.96
N GLU A 400 -0.99 -3.35 -16.80
CA GLU A 400 -1.64 -2.12 -16.39
C GLU A 400 -1.05 -0.93 -17.15
N SER A 401 -1.91 0.04 -17.48
CA SER A 401 -1.46 1.26 -18.15
C SER A 401 -0.69 2.16 -17.18
N HIS A 402 -1.12 2.25 -15.93
CA HIS A 402 -0.43 3.02 -14.90
C HIS A 402 0.57 2.13 -14.16
N PHE A 403 1.79 2.62 -13.97
CA PHE A 403 2.84 1.85 -13.33
C PHE A 403 3.79 2.72 -12.51
N SER A 404 4.56 2.06 -11.65
CA SER A 404 5.63 2.66 -10.88
C SER A 404 6.98 2.07 -11.26
N THR A 405 8.05 2.84 -11.10
CA THR A 405 9.44 2.43 -11.33
C THR A 405 10.35 3.31 -10.47
N THR A 406 11.65 3.02 -10.41
CA THR A 406 12.63 3.88 -9.74
C THR A 406 13.84 4.13 -10.61
N ILE A 407 14.53 5.25 -10.38
CA ILE A 407 15.83 5.56 -10.99
C ILE A 407 16.86 5.67 -9.88
N LYS A 408 17.88 4.80 -9.93
CA LYS A 408 18.97 4.77 -8.95
C LYS A 408 20.00 5.86 -9.25
N LEU A 409 20.39 6.61 -8.23
CA LEU A 409 21.44 7.64 -8.29
C LEU A 409 22.69 7.22 -7.50
N SER A 410 23.80 7.89 -7.77
CA SER A 410 25.04 7.71 -7.01
C SER A 410 24.96 8.55 -5.73
N GLY A 411 24.86 7.90 -4.58
CA GLY A 411 24.55 8.55 -3.30
C GLY A 411 23.04 8.71 -3.07
N GLU A 412 22.68 9.56 -2.11
CA GLU A 412 21.28 9.87 -1.82
C GLU A 412 20.66 10.73 -2.92
N ALA A 413 19.41 10.43 -3.25
CA ALA A 413 18.66 11.13 -4.27
C ALA A 413 18.07 12.42 -3.72
N VAL A 414 18.29 13.52 -4.43
CA VAL A 414 17.78 14.86 -4.13
C VAL A 414 16.96 15.33 -5.32
N LEU A 415 15.73 15.77 -5.10
CA LEU A 415 14.81 16.13 -6.19
C LEU A 415 15.25 17.41 -6.90
N GLU A 416 15.79 18.36 -6.14
CA GLU A 416 16.25 19.67 -6.62
C GLU A 416 17.44 19.55 -7.59
N ASP A 417 18.17 18.44 -7.55
CA ASP A 417 19.28 18.19 -8.48
C ASP A 417 18.79 17.76 -9.87
N ILE A 418 17.53 17.39 -10.03
CA ILE A 418 16.96 16.89 -11.29
C ILE A 418 16.67 18.07 -12.23
N ALA A 419 17.33 18.08 -13.38
CA ALA A 419 17.13 19.10 -14.42
C ALA A 419 16.05 18.71 -15.44
N GLU A 420 15.90 17.42 -15.73
CA GLU A 420 15.02 16.95 -16.81
C GLU A 420 14.62 15.49 -16.61
N ILE A 421 13.36 15.16 -16.96
CA ILE A 421 12.83 13.80 -16.98
C ILE A 421 12.19 13.53 -18.33
N ARG A 422 12.52 12.39 -18.95
CA ARG A 422 12.04 11.97 -20.26
C ARG A 422 11.63 10.51 -20.27
N ALA A 423 10.83 10.14 -21.25
CA ALA A 423 10.50 8.77 -21.57
C ALA A 423 11.19 8.35 -22.87
N VAL A 424 11.64 7.09 -22.92
CA VAL A 424 12.22 6.47 -24.11
C VAL A 424 11.46 5.19 -24.45
N LEU A 425 10.92 5.11 -25.67
CA LEU A 425 10.28 3.91 -26.20
C LEU A 425 11.34 2.85 -26.46
N LEU A 426 11.21 1.71 -25.76
CA LEU A 426 12.14 0.61 -25.89
C LEU A 426 11.81 -0.26 -27.11
N GLU A 427 12.81 -0.97 -27.61
CA GLU A 427 12.62 -1.99 -28.63
C GLU A 427 11.79 -3.19 -28.09
N GLY A 428 11.10 -3.88 -29.00
CA GLY A 428 10.07 -4.86 -28.66
C GLY A 428 8.69 -4.23 -28.49
N GLY A 429 7.63 -4.96 -28.83
CA GLY A 429 6.24 -4.51 -28.69
C GLY A 429 5.74 -3.51 -29.74
N ALA A 430 5.04 -2.47 -29.27
CA ALA A 430 4.30 -1.49 -30.07
C ALA A 430 5.21 -0.53 -30.84
N ASP A 431 4.76 -0.04 -31.99
CA ASP A 431 5.51 0.92 -32.81
C ASP A 431 5.30 2.38 -32.35
N SER A 432 4.25 2.61 -31.55
CA SER A 432 3.88 3.89 -30.95
C SER A 432 3.29 3.71 -29.55
N MET A 433 3.54 4.69 -28.67
CA MET A 433 3.14 4.66 -27.26
C MET A 433 2.78 6.07 -26.80
N GLU A 434 1.64 6.22 -26.15
CA GLU A 434 1.32 7.39 -25.34
C GLU A 434 1.91 7.20 -23.94
N VAL A 435 2.60 8.22 -23.43
CA VAL A 435 3.04 8.30 -22.04
C VAL A 435 2.42 9.56 -21.45
N ALA A 436 1.66 9.40 -20.37
CA ALA A 436 0.91 10.50 -19.78
C ALA A 436 1.15 10.60 -18.28
N GLY A 437 1.31 11.83 -17.82
CA GLY A 437 1.46 12.16 -16.41
C GLY A 437 2.81 11.72 -15.83
N LEU A 438 3.24 12.37 -14.77
CA LEU A 438 4.40 11.97 -14.00
C LEU A 438 4.26 12.48 -12.56
N CYS A 439 4.53 11.62 -11.59
CA CYS A 439 4.83 11.98 -10.21
C CYS A 439 6.17 11.38 -9.83
N ALA A 440 7.15 12.23 -9.48
CA ALA A 440 8.46 11.79 -9.02
C ALA A 440 8.74 12.31 -7.60
N PHE A 441 9.27 11.43 -6.74
CA PHE A 441 9.57 11.76 -5.34
C PHE A 441 10.78 10.95 -4.83
N THR A 442 11.35 11.40 -3.71
CA THR A 442 12.40 10.70 -2.96
C THR A 442 11.91 10.37 -1.55
N LEU A 443 12.69 9.59 -0.80
CA LEU A 443 12.39 9.30 0.61
C LEU A 443 13.28 10.12 1.54
N ASN A 444 12.77 10.48 2.72
CA ASN A 444 13.54 11.14 3.79
C ASN A 444 14.35 10.15 4.64
N GLU A 445 14.99 10.63 5.69
CA GLU A 445 15.78 9.82 6.62
C GLU A 445 14.96 8.70 7.29
N ASP A 446 13.65 8.92 7.49
CA ASP A 446 12.71 7.96 8.05
C ASP A 446 12.10 7.01 7.00
N ASN A 447 12.61 7.01 5.76
CA ASN A 447 12.04 6.27 4.61
C ASN A 447 10.59 6.66 4.27
N LEU A 448 10.19 7.91 4.52
CA LEU A 448 8.88 8.44 4.14
C LEU A 448 8.98 9.28 2.85
N PRO A 449 7.97 9.22 1.95
CA PRO A 449 7.93 10.05 0.75
C PRO A 449 8.01 11.54 1.05
N GLN A 450 8.87 12.26 0.33
CA GLN A 450 8.99 13.70 0.39
C GLN A 450 8.04 14.37 -0.61
N PHE A 451 7.16 15.24 -0.10
CA PHE A 451 6.23 16.03 -0.91
C PHE A 451 6.32 17.53 -0.57
N PRO A 452 6.07 18.43 -1.54
CA PRO A 452 5.66 18.15 -2.93
C PRO A 452 6.79 17.57 -3.77
N GLY A 453 6.49 16.53 -4.54
CA GLY A 453 7.39 15.96 -5.54
C GLY A 453 7.29 16.69 -6.88
N ILE A 454 8.06 16.25 -7.88
CA ILE A 454 7.93 16.74 -9.26
C ILE A 454 6.65 16.16 -9.86
N ARG A 455 5.78 17.02 -10.40
CA ARG A 455 4.52 16.62 -11.04
C ARG A 455 4.32 17.30 -12.39
N THR A 456 3.71 16.58 -13.32
CA THR A 456 3.27 17.12 -14.61
C THR A 456 2.13 16.28 -15.17
N ASP A 457 1.17 16.93 -15.83
CA ASP A 457 0.08 16.27 -16.56
C ASP A 457 0.39 16.15 -18.06
N ARG A 458 1.66 16.36 -18.43
CA ARG A 458 2.09 16.31 -19.83
C ARG A 458 1.83 14.92 -20.42
N VAL A 459 1.32 14.94 -21.65
CA VAL A 459 1.15 13.77 -22.49
C VAL A 459 2.12 13.87 -23.66
N ILE A 460 2.81 12.78 -23.95
CA ILE A 460 3.73 12.65 -25.08
C ILE A 460 3.42 11.39 -25.87
N GLU A 461 3.60 11.49 -27.18
CA GLU A 461 3.58 10.35 -28.08
C GLU A 461 5.02 9.99 -28.47
N LEU A 462 5.36 8.72 -28.30
CA LEU A 462 6.63 8.14 -28.70
C LEU A 462 6.39 7.23 -29.90
N THR A 463 7.25 7.32 -30.91
CA THR A 463 7.20 6.46 -32.10
C THR A 463 8.57 5.88 -32.39
N ARG A 464 8.68 4.88 -33.26
CA ARG A 464 9.99 4.39 -33.72
C ARG A 464 10.87 5.48 -34.38
N LEU A 465 10.26 6.50 -34.98
CA LEU A 465 10.98 7.63 -35.59
C LEU A 465 11.33 8.72 -34.58
N GLN A 466 10.53 8.85 -33.53
CA GLN A 466 10.74 9.79 -32.42
C GLN A 466 10.59 9.03 -31.09
N PRO A 467 11.60 8.21 -30.71
CA PRO A 467 11.46 7.31 -29.57
C PRO A 467 11.65 8.01 -28.22
N VAL A 468 11.95 9.32 -28.21
CA VAL A 468 12.24 10.08 -26.99
C VAL A 468 11.28 11.25 -26.88
N GLY A 469 10.73 11.45 -25.68
CA GLY A 469 9.87 12.58 -25.37
C GLY A 469 10.12 13.08 -23.94
N VAL A 470 10.22 14.40 -23.79
CA VAL A 470 10.44 15.04 -22.47
C VAL A 470 9.10 15.12 -21.72
N LEU A 471 9.08 14.64 -20.48
CA LEU A 471 7.92 14.74 -19.59
C LEU A 471 7.99 16.01 -18.75
N TRP A 472 9.16 16.33 -18.22
CA TRP A 472 9.39 17.45 -17.33
C TRP A 472 10.78 18.07 -17.51
N THR A 473 10.89 19.37 -17.25
CA THR A 473 12.16 20.10 -17.23
C THR A 473 12.09 21.11 -16.09
N ALA A 474 13.18 21.26 -15.33
CA ALA A 474 13.29 22.31 -14.34
C ALA A 474 13.12 23.68 -15.01
N ASP A 475 12.39 24.59 -14.36
CA ASP A 475 12.38 25.98 -14.79
C ASP A 475 13.83 26.47 -14.81
N LYS A 476 14.27 27.04 -15.94
CA LYS A 476 15.61 27.64 -15.99
C LYS A 476 15.65 28.69 -14.89
N ASP A 477 16.65 28.60 -14.00
CA ASP A 477 16.99 29.68 -13.08
C ASP A 477 16.86 31.02 -13.82
N VAL A 478 15.84 31.79 -13.46
CA VAL A 478 15.76 33.21 -13.83
C VAL A 478 16.73 33.93 -12.90
N SER A 479 18.01 33.57 -12.98
CA SER A 479 19.12 34.32 -12.41
C SER A 479 19.86 34.98 -13.57
N GLY A 480 19.33 36.13 -13.99
CA GLY A 480 19.90 36.91 -15.07
C GLY A 480 19.00 38.07 -15.48
N ASP A 481 19.07 39.14 -14.69
CA ASP A 481 18.76 40.53 -15.08
C ASP A 481 17.47 40.80 -15.87
N GLU A 482 16.32 40.83 -15.18
CA GLU A 482 15.28 41.81 -15.53
C GLU A 482 14.75 42.49 -14.24
N GLU A 483 15.09 43.76 -14.08
CA GLU A 483 14.47 44.66 -13.11
C GLU A 483 12.96 44.75 -13.41
N HIS A 484 12.13 44.14 -12.58
CA HIS A 484 10.71 44.48 -12.54
C HIS A 484 10.50 45.75 -11.70
N PRO A 485 9.94 46.84 -12.26
CA PRO A 485 9.57 47.99 -11.48
C PRO A 485 8.30 47.67 -10.68
N LEU A 486 8.46 47.57 -9.36
CA LEU A 486 7.36 47.79 -8.42
C LEU A 486 6.86 49.23 -8.58
N ASN A 487 5.58 49.40 -8.87
CA ASN A 487 4.84 50.57 -8.41
C ASN A 487 3.38 50.21 -8.15
N ASP A 488 3.05 50.21 -6.86
CA ASP A 488 1.86 50.76 -6.22
C ASP A 488 0.56 50.80 -7.02
N MET A 489 -0.48 50.14 -6.48
CA MET A 489 -1.72 50.86 -6.15
C MET A 489 -2.65 50.10 -5.20
N VAL A 490 -3.03 50.83 -4.13
CA VAL A 490 -4.19 50.69 -3.24
C VAL A 490 -4.08 49.77 -2.01
N LYS A 491 -3.58 50.38 -0.92
CA LYS A 491 -4.03 50.14 0.47
C LYS A 491 -5.30 50.95 0.78
N GLN A 492 -6.03 50.47 1.80
CA GLN A 492 -7.18 51.04 2.53
C GLN A 492 -8.55 50.74 1.89
N VAL A 493 -9.51 50.15 2.62
CA VAL A 493 -10.06 50.64 3.89
C VAL A 493 -10.34 49.48 4.88
N VAL A 494 -9.90 49.69 6.13
CA VAL A 494 -10.37 49.00 7.35
C VAL A 494 -11.21 50.04 8.10
N ASP A 495 -12.47 49.75 8.40
CA ASP A 495 -13.28 50.55 9.31
C ASP A 495 -13.41 49.84 10.66
N GLU A 496 -12.86 50.47 11.71
CA GLU A 496 -13.22 50.25 13.11
C GLU A 496 -14.47 51.08 13.47
N PRO A 497 -15.33 50.63 14.41
CA PRO A 497 -16.41 51.44 14.92
C PRO A 497 -15.93 52.32 16.09
N SER A 498 -16.14 53.63 15.98
CA SER A 498 -15.95 54.58 17.07
C SER A 498 -17.18 54.63 17.99
N SER A 499 -16.90 54.60 19.29
CA SER A 499 -17.77 54.99 20.37
C SER A 499 -17.90 56.52 20.42
N GLN A 500 -19.11 57.03 20.68
CA GLN A 500 -19.31 58.23 21.49
C GLN A 500 -20.75 58.33 22.02
N ASP A 501 -20.82 58.76 23.28
CA ASP A 501 -21.93 58.83 24.21
C ASP A 501 -22.94 59.98 23.97
N GLU A 502 -24.12 59.78 24.57
CA GLU A 502 -25.03 60.74 25.23
C GLU A 502 -25.72 61.88 24.43
N GLN A 503 -27.07 61.79 24.34
CA GLN A 503 -28.02 62.67 25.06
C GLN A 503 -29.49 62.41 24.65
N SER A 504 -30.30 61.93 25.61
CA SER A 504 -31.69 62.33 25.97
C SER A 504 -32.49 61.18 26.58
#